data_AF-A0A3A9JYD7-F1
#
_entry.id   AF-A0A3A9JYD7-F1
#
_cell.length_a   1.000
_cell.length_b   1.000
_cell.length_c   1.000
_cell.angle_alpha   90.00
_cell.angle_beta   90.00
_cell.angle_gamma   90.00
#
_symmetry.space_group_name_H-M   'P 1'
#
loop_
_entity.id
_entity.type
_entity.pdbx_description
1 polymer ?
#
loop_
_entity_poly.entity_id
_entity_poly.type
_entity_poly.pdbx_seq_one_letter_code
_entity_poly.pdbx_strand_id
1 'polypeptide(L)'
;MRKIITWVVAIAFAATALIFFYFQQNNSKSKANTGEGNRIEQSTAVDPEKLLDGIDESKLFAVTRRTEGGAVTVDAAFLNILKPEEKDLIFYVTLNTHTVDLSSYDIAKIAVLSNGSKTVNQGFTWRAISDDGHHRSGILTIKNDGLFNNNTGFLELNLRTIGAIPDRKFKWDKSDWKK
;
A
#
# COMPACT_ATOMS: atom_id res chain seq x y z
N MET A 1 42.32 -33.93 -7.35
CA MET A 1 42.51 -32.80 -8.30
C MET A 1 41.17 -32.06 -8.36
N ARG A 2 41.04 -30.90 -7.70
CA ARG A 2 41.05 -29.53 -8.27
C ARG A 2 39.82 -29.25 -9.17
N LYS A 3 38.98 -28.21 -9.08
CA LYS A 3 38.75 -27.00 -8.24
C LYS A 3 37.30 -26.54 -8.61
N ILE A 4 36.43 -26.14 -7.67
CA ILE A 4 36.03 -24.74 -7.38
C ILE A 4 35.77 -23.89 -8.65
N ILE A 5 34.53 -23.41 -8.83
CA ILE A 5 34.13 -21.98 -9.03
C ILE A 5 32.60 -21.93 -9.10
N THR A 6 31.99 -21.82 -7.92
CA THR A 6 30.76 -21.05 -7.70
C THR A 6 31.19 -19.58 -7.55
N TRP A 7 30.30 -18.62 -7.83
CA TRP A 7 30.44 -17.14 -7.72
C TRP A 7 30.76 -16.37 -9.00
N VAL A 8 29.73 -15.99 -9.78
CA VAL A 8 29.63 -14.65 -10.43
C VAL A 8 28.16 -14.33 -10.74
N VAL A 9 27.35 -13.87 -9.77
CA VAL A 9 26.14 -13.04 -10.09
C VAL A 9 25.85 -11.96 -9.01
N ALA A 10 26.60 -11.91 -7.91
CA ALA A 10 26.26 -11.04 -6.77
C ALA A 10 26.82 -9.60 -6.83
N ILE A 11 27.18 -9.04 -8.00
CA ILE A 11 27.83 -7.70 -8.07
C ILE A 11 27.11 -6.71 -9.01
N ALA A 12 25.98 -7.06 -9.64
CA ALA A 12 25.30 -6.14 -10.57
C ALA A 12 24.12 -5.33 -9.98
N PHE A 13 23.76 -5.51 -8.70
CA PHE A 13 22.57 -4.87 -8.10
C PHE A 13 22.84 -3.64 -7.23
N ALA A 14 24.09 -3.33 -6.88
CA ALA A 14 24.41 -2.19 -6.01
C ALA A 14 24.66 -0.86 -6.78
N ALA A 15 24.93 -0.93 -8.09
CA ALA A 15 25.36 0.24 -8.86
C ALA A 15 24.19 1.08 -9.43
N THR A 16 23.01 0.48 -9.69
CA THR A 16 21.89 1.19 -10.32
C THR A 16 21.09 2.05 -9.33
N ALA A 17 21.05 1.68 -8.05
CA ALA A 17 20.42 2.48 -7.00
C ALA A 17 21.17 3.80 -6.71
N LEU A 18 22.51 3.81 -6.85
CA LEU A 18 23.32 5.01 -6.60
C LEU A 18 23.21 6.05 -7.72
N ILE A 19 23.02 5.63 -8.97
CA ILE A 19 22.87 6.55 -10.11
C ILE A 19 21.50 7.25 -10.08
N PHE A 20 20.43 6.55 -9.67
CA PHE A 20 19.10 7.15 -9.54
C PHE A 20 19.03 8.19 -8.40
N PHE A 21 19.74 7.96 -7.29
CA PHE A 21 19.80 8.90 -6.17
C PHE A 21 20.60 10.17 -6.50
N TYR A 22 21.71 10.05 -7.26
CA TYR A 22 22.53 11.21 -7.64
C TYR A 22 21.80 12.14 -8.64
N PHE A 23 20.94 11.59 -9.51
CA PHE A 23 20.21 12.38 -10.49
C PHE A 23 19.01 13.13 -9.87
N GLN A 24 18.40 12.59 -8.81
CA GLN A 24 17.25 13.24 -8.16
C GLN A 24 17.65 14.43 -7.27
N GLN A 25 18.85 14.43 -6.69
CA GLN A 25 19.31 15.51 -5.82
C GLN A 25 19.67 16.81 -6.58
N ASN A 26 20.06 16.71 -7.86
CA ASN A 26 20.63 17.84 -8.60
C ASN A 26 19.59 18.72 -9.32
N ASN A 27 18.33 18.28 -9.42
CA ASN A 27 17.27 19.02 -10.15
C ASN A 27 16.41 19.95 -9.26
N SER A 28 16.65 20.01 -7.95
CA SER A 28 15.77 20.73 -7.01
C SER A 28 16.16 22.19 -6.75
N LYS A 29 17.00 22.81 -7.57
CA LYS A 29 17.35 24.24 -7.45
C LYS A 29 16.92 25.05 -8.67
N SER A 30 15.66 25.44 -8.69
CA SER A 30 15.24 26.71 -9.27
C SER A 30 13.91 27.16 -8.63
N LYS A 31 13.97 28.27 -7.89
CA LYS A 31 12.81 29.02 -7.38
C LYS A 31 12.48 30.13 -8.38
N ALA A 32 11.20 30.44 -8.60
CA ALA A 32 10.54 31.65 -8.09
C ALA A 32 9.26 32.04 -8.87
N ASN A 33 8.16 32.07 -8.11
CA ASN A 33 7.18 33.17 -7.93
C ASN A 33 6.33 33.68 -9.11
N THR A 34 5.00 33.67 -8.94
CA THR A 34 4.08 34.83 -9.11
C THR A 34 2.62 34.38 -8.86
N GLY A 35 1.89 35.11 -8.01
CA GLY A 35 0.44 35.28 -8.14
C GLY A 35 -0.41 34.91 -6.92
N GLU A 36 -0.72 35.92 -6.09
CA GLU A 36 -1.84 35.91 -5.15
C GLU A 36 -3.19 35.68 -5.86
N GLY A 37 -4.07 34.91 -5.23
CA GLY A 37 -5.43 34.70 -5.72
C GLY A 37 -6.25 33.86 -4.74
N ASN A 38 -6.92 34.55 -3.82
CA ASN A 38 -7.84 34.02 -2.81
C ASN A 38 -8.87 33.05 -3.43
N ARG A 39 -8.89 31.77 -2.99
CA ARG A 39 -9.91 30.80 -3.36
C ARG A 39 -10.10 29.73 -2.27
N ILE A 40 -11.16 29.95 -1.48
CA ILE A 40 -12.10 29.02 -0.85
C ILE A 40 -11.54 27.64 -0.44
N GLU A 41 -11.62 27.36 0.86
CA GLU A 41 -11.48 26.05 1.52
C GLU A 41 -11.79 24.86 0.60
N GLN A 42 -10.75 24.41 -0.08
CA GLN A 42 -10.77 23.28 -0.97
C GLN A 42 -10.52 22.05 -0.10
N SER A 43 -11.56 21.25 0.07
CA SER A 43 -11.54 19.89 0.62
C SER A 43 -10.14 19.29 0.56
N THR A 44 -9.48 19.21 1.72
CA THR A 44 -8.12 18.68 1.85
C THR A 44 -8.18 17.19 1.60
N ALA A 45 -8.18 16.79 0.33
CA ALA A 45 -7.81 15.44 -0.04
C ALA A 45 -6.39 15.22 0.48
N VAL A 46 -6.27 14.49 1.58
CA VAL A 46 -4.97 14.11 2.14
C VAL A 46 -4.22 13.35 1.04
N ASP A 47 -3.06 13.90 0.69
CA ASP A 47 -2.06 13.27 -0.17
C ASP A 47 -1.81 11.85 0.34
N PRO A 48 -2.03 10.80 -0.48
CA PRO A 48 -1.90 9.42 -0.04
C PRO A 48 -0.47 9.08 0.43
N GLU A 49 0.57 9.75 -0.07
CA GLU A 49 1.95 9.54 0.39
C GLU A 49 2.16 10.03 1.82
N LYS A 50 1.50 11.14 2.19
CA LYS A 50 1.56 11.69 3.55
C LYS A 50 1.03 10.74 4.62
N LEU A 51 0.16 9.79 4.25
CA LEU A 51 -0.31 8.75 5.17
C LEU A 51 0.78 7.73 5.50
N LEU A 52 1.85 7.65 4.70
CA LEU A 52 3.03 6.83 4.96
C LEU A 52 4.14 7.60 5.68
N ASP A 53 4.10 8.94 5.70
CA ASP A 53 5.09 9.76 6.40
C ASP A 53 5.25 9.34 7.88
N GLY A 54 6.52 9.26 8.30
CA GLY A 54 6.91 8.90 9.66
C GLY A 54 6.75 7.42 10.01
N ILE A 55 6.27 6.59 9.07
CA ILE A 55 6.24 5.13 9.24
C ILE A 55 7.57 4.55 8.77
N ASP A 56 8.33 3.98 9.71
CA ASP A 56 9.52 3.20 9.40
C ASP A 56 9.17 1.93 8.63
N GLU A 57 10.00 1.54 7.66
CA GLU A 57 9.77 0.37 6.80
C GLU A 57 9.58 -0.93 7.61
N SER A 58 10.32 -1.10 8.71
CA SER A 58 10.18 -2.29 9.57
C SER A 58 8.83 -2.34 10.27
N LYS A 59 8.29 -1.17 10.65
CA LYS A 59 6.95 -1.06 11.24
C LYS A 59 5.87 -1.33 10.21
N LEU A 60 6.01 -0.79 9.00
CA LEU A 60 5.09 -1.06 7.90
C LEU A 60 5.07 -2.56 7.57
N PHE A 61 6.24 -3.18 7.45
CA PHE A 61 6.38 -4.61 7.24
C PHE A 61 5.70 -5.43 8.36
N ALA A 62 5.86 -5.03 9.62
CA ALA A 62 5.28 -5.73 10.76
C ALA A 62 3.73 -5.79 10.75
N VAL A 63 3.08 -4.85 10.05
CA VAL A 63 1.62 -4.80 9.88
C VAL A 63 1.18 -5.17 8.46
N THR A 64 2.09 -5.67 7.62
CA THR A 64 1.80 -6.11 6.25
C THR A 64 1.39 -7.59 6.24
N ARG A 65 0.48 -7.95 5.33
CA ARG A 65 0.06 -9.31 5.00
C ARG A 65 0.19 -9.50 3.50
N ARG A 66 0.70 -10.66 3.10
CA ARG A 66 0.99 -10.99 1.71
C ARG A 66 0.10 -12.12 1.22
N THR A 67 -0.33 -12.03 -0.04
CA THR A 67 -0.84 -13.16 -0.81
C THR A 67 -0.10 -13.25 -2.14
N GLU A 68 0.09 -14.47 -2.63
CA GLU A 68 0.74 -14.76 -3.91
C GLU A 68 -0.12 -15.74 -4.70
N GLY A 69 -0.04 -15.67 -6.03
CA GLY A 69 -0.78 -16.56 -6.93
C GLY A 69 -1.22 -15.85 -8.20
N GLY A 70 -1.53 -16.59 -9.26
CA GLY A 70 -1.99 -15.99 -10.52
C GLY A 70 -0.99 -15.00 -11.14
N ALA A 71 0.31 -15.21 -10.90
CA ALA A 71 1.41 -14.31 -11.26
C ALA A 71 1.34 -12.89 -10.66
N VAL A 72 0.61 -12.71 -9.56
CA VAL A 72 0.52 -11.44 -8.83
C VAL A 72 0.85 -11.65 -7.35
N THR A 73 1.77 -10.84 -6.85
CA THR A 73 1.99 -10.65 -5.40
C THR A 73 1.20 -9.44 -4.95
N VAL A 74 0.41 -9.60 -3.89
CA VAL A 74 -0.35 -8.51 -3.29
C VAL A 74 0.02 -8.40 -1.83
N ASP A 75 0.46 -7.22 -1.43
CA ASP A 75 0.67 -6.85 -0.04
C ASP A 75 -0.39 -5.85 0.40
N ALA A 76 -0.93 -6.05 1.60
CA ALA A 76 -1.81 -5.09 2.25
C ALA A 76 -1.29 -4.83 3.67
N ALA A 77 -1.28 -3.57 4.08
CA ALA A 77 -0.91 -3.14 5.42
C ALA A 77 -2.05 -2.32 6.04
N PHE A 78 -2.50 -2.68 7.23
CA PHE A 78 -3.54 -1.93 7.93
C PHE A 78 -2.92 -0.84 8.80
N LEU A 79 -2.98 0.40 8.32
CA LEU A 79 -2.19 1.50 8.87
C LEU A 79 -2.72 2.03 10.21
N ASN A 80 -3.99 1.83 10.56
CA ASN A 80 -4.53 2.28 11.85
C ASN A 80 -3.87 1.60 13.06
N ILE A 81 -3.14 0.50 12.87
CA ILE A 81 -2.28 -0.07 13.91
C ILE A 81 -1.14 0.90 14.27
N LEU A 82 -0.58 1.57 13.25
CA LEU A 82 0.55 2.49 13.39
C LEU A 82 0.09 3.95 13.55
N LYS A 83 -1.12 4.27 13.10
CA LYS A 83 -1.78 5.59 13.15
C LYS A 83 -3.17 5.49 13.79
N PRO A 84 -3.27 5.15 15.10
CA PRO A 84 -4.54 4.91 15.78
C PRO A 84 -5.44 6.16 15.89
N GLU A 85 -4.90 7.35 15.67
CA GLU A 85 -5.62 8.63 15.63
C GLU A 85 -6.49 8.82 14.37
N GLU A 86 -6.24 8.04 13.32
CA GLU A 86 -6.97 8.12 12.06
C GLU A 86 -8.41 7.63 12.22
N LYS A 87 -9.37 8.47 11.82
CA LYS A 87 -10.81 8.20 11.99
C LYS A 87 -11.32 7.17 10.99
N ASP A 88 -10.81 7.22 9.76
CA ASP A 88 -11.14 6.25 8.72
C ASP A 88 -10.19 5.05 8.80
N LEU A 89 -10.61 3.92 8.26
CA LEU A 89 -9.76 2.75 8.11
C LEU A 89 -8.92 2.89 6.86
N ILE A 90 -7.62 2.69 7.01
CA ILE A 90 -6.63 2.99 5.99
C ILE A 90 -5.79 1.74 5.73
N PHE A 91 -5.75 1.32 4.47
CA PHE A 91 -4.93 0.23 4.00
C PHE A 91 -3.95 0.73 2.95
N TYR A 92 -2.66 0.47 3.16
CA TYR A 92 -1.69 0.57 2.08
C TYR A 92 -1.67 -0.75 1.32
N VAL A 93 -1.91 -0.70 0.02
CA VAL A 93 -1.99 -1.89 -0.82
C VAL A 93 -0.97 -1.76 -1.94
N THR A 94 -0.20 -2.82 -2.18
CA THR A 94 0.69 -2.95 -3.35
C THR A 94 0.36 -4.20 -4.14
N LEU A 95 0.37 -4.08 -5.46
CA LEU A 95 0.19 -5.17 -6.41
C LEU A 95 1.41 -5.17 -7.31
N ASN A 96 2.05 -6.33 -7.44
CA ASN A 96 3.27 -6.49 -8.23
C ASN A 96 3.11 -7.69 -9.16
N THR A 97 3.41 -7.49 -10.44
CA THR A 97 3.46 -8.54 -11.46
C THR A 97 4.45 -8.17 -12.56
N HIS A 98 4.79 -9.15 -13.39
CA HIS A 98 5.57 -8.97 -14.61
C HIS A 98 4.86 -9.52 -15.86
N THR A 99 3.63 -10.01 -15.73
CA THR A 99 2.96 -10.75 -16.81
C THR A 99 1.50 -10.42 -17.01
N VAL A 100 0.82 -9.81 -16.03
CA VAL A 100 -0.60 -9.43 -16.16
C VAL A 100 -0.77 -7.92 -16.13
N ASP A 101 -1.81 -7.44 -16.78
CA ASP A 101 -2.20 -6.03 -16.71
C ASP A 101 -3.05 -5.78 -15.45
N LEU A 102 -2.53 -4.93 -14.56
CA LEU A 102 -3.20 -4.56 -13.32
C LEU A 102 -4.07 -3.30 -13.47
N SER A 103 -3.97 -2.56 -14.57
CA SER A 103 -4.69 -1.29 -14.77
C SER A 103 -6.22 -1.48 -14.84
N SER A 104 -6.67 -2.67 -15.25
CA SER A 104 -8.08 -3.03 -15.35
C SER A 104 -8.82 -3.18 -14.01
N TYR A 105 -8.10 -3.34 -12.89
CA TYR A 105 -8.73 -3.53 -11.58
C TYR A 105 -9.12 -2.20 -10.94
N ASP A 106 -10.41 -2.07 -10.61
CA ASP A 106 -10.91 -1.03 -9.72
C ASP A 106 -10.83 -1.54 -8.27
N ILE A 107 -9.73 -1.21 -7.59
CA ILE A 107 -9.41 -1.72 -6.25
C ILE A 107 -10.52 -1.41 -5.24
N ALA A 108 -11.17 -0.24 -5.35
CA ALA A 108 -12.26 0.14 -4.46
C ALA A 108 -13.51 -0.74 -4.65
N LYS A 109 -13.82 -1.13 -5.88
CA LYS A 109 -15.01 -1.95 -6.19
C LYS A 109 -14.85 -3.43 -5.84
N ILE A 110 -13.62 -3.94 -5.81
CA ILE A 110 -13.35 -5.36 -5.51
C ILE A 110 -13.01 -5.61 -4.04
N ALA A 111 -12.95 -4.55 -3.22
CA ALA A 111 -12.65 -4.64 -1.80
C ALA A 111 -13.87 -5.03 -0.96
N VAL A 112 -13.64 -5.94 -0.01
CA VAL A 112 -14.59 -6.31 1.03
C VAL A 112 -13.88 -6.34 2.37
N LEU A 113 -14.48 -5.73 3.39
CA LEU A 113 -13.93 -5.69 4.74
C LEU A 113 -14.89 -6.33 5.72
N SER A 114 -14.38 -7.21 6.58
CA SER A 114 -15.16 -7.90 7.60
C SER A 114 -14.43 -7.93 8.93
N ASN A 115 -15.17 -7.81 10.03
CA ASN A 115 -14.66 -8.03 11.39
C ASN A 115 -15.32 -9.25 12.07
N GLY A 116 -16.03 -10.07 11.28
CA GLY A 116 -16.80 -11.23 11.74
C GLY A 116 -18.25 -10.92 12.13
N SER A 117 -18.55 -9.74 12.65
CA SER A 117 -19.93 -9.32 12.98
C SER A 117 -20.57 -8.42 11.93
N LYS A 118 -19.75 -7.64 11.22
CA LYS A 118 -20.15 -6.73 10.14
C LYS A 118 -19.27 -6.98 8.93
N THR A 119 -19.88 -6.94 7.74
CA THR A 119 -19.20 -6.99 6.45
C THR A 119 -19.65 -5.81 5.59
N VAL A 120 -18.71 -5.14 4.94
CA VAL A 120 -18.95 -4.04 4.02
C VAL A 120 -18.22 -4.30 2.70
N ASN A 121 -18.87 -3.96 1.59
CA ASN A 121 -18.39 -4.18 0.23
C ASN A 121 -18.58 -2.92 -0.66
N GLN A 122 -18.81 -1.77 -0.03
CA GLN A 122 -19.03 -0.48 -0.68
C GLN A 122 -18.53 0.64 0.22
N GLY A 123 -18.36 1.84 -0.36
CA GLY A 123 -17.86 3.01 0.37
C GLY A 123 -16.34 3.09 0.47
N PHE A 124 -15.61 2.21 -0.22
CA PHE A 124 -14.17 2.30 -0.35
C PHE A 124 -13.77 3.42 -1.31
N THR A 125 -12.65 4.08 -1.01
CA THR A 125 -12.00 5.04 -1.90
C THR A 125 -10.56 4.57 -2.15
N TRP A 126 -10.16 4.51 -3.42
CA TRP A 126 -8.79 4.20 -3.82
C TRP A 126 -8.08 5.47 -4.26
N ARG A 127 -6.89 5.72 -3.71
CA ARG A 127 -5.97 6.77 -4.18
C ARG A 127 -4.62 6.14 -4.52
N ALA A 128 -4.27 6.15 -5.80
CA ALA A 128 -2.99 5.63 -6.28
C ALA A 128 -1.82 6.51 -5.82
N ILE A 129 -0.72 5.85 -5.47
CA ILE A 129 0.61 6.44 -5.26
C ILE A 129 1.47 6.13 -6.50
N SER A 130 1.49 4.87 -6.93
CA SER A 130 2.08 4.43 -8.19
C SER A 130 1.07 3.64 -9.01
N ASP A 131 1.05 3.85 -10.32
CA ASP A 131 0.12 3.17 -11.24
C ASP A 131 0.75 2.96 -12.63
N ASP A 132 1.68 2.01 -12.75
CA ASP A 132 2.38 1.73 -14.02
C ASP A 132 1.86 0.49 -14.79
N GLY A 133 0.68 0.00 -14.43
CA GLY A 133 0.04 -1.17 -15.06
C GLY A 133 0.62 -2.53 -14.65
N HIS A 134 1.87 -2.60 -14.19
CA HIS A 134 2.52 -3.84 -13.71
C HIS A 134 2.90 -3.77 -12.22
N HIS A 135 3.07 -2.58 -11.70
CA HIS A 135 3.25 -2.24 -10.30
C HIS A 135 2.23 -1.16 -9.96
N ARG A 136 1.34 -1.47 -9.02
CA ARG A 136 0.35 -0.53 -8.51
C ARG A 136 0.49 -0.43 -7.00
N SER A 137 0.48 0.77 -6.47
CA SER A 137 0.43 0.99 -5.03
C SER A 137 -0.49 2.16 -4.71
N GLY A 138 -1.04 2.15 -3.51
CA GLY A 138 -1.95 3.23 -3.11
C GLY A 138 -2.61 2.97 -1.77
N ILE A 139 -3.46 3.93 -1.43
CA ILE A 139 -4.23 3.93 -0.20
C ILE A 139 -5.68 3.58 -0.52
N LEU A 140 -6.17 2.53 0.13
CA LEU A 140 -7.57 2.17 0.17
C LEU A 140 -8.15 2.64 1.51
N THR A 141 -9.15 3.52 1.47
CA THR A 141 -9.82 4.03 2.67
C THR A 141 -11.28 3.65 2.73
N ILE A 142 -11.82 3.53 3.95
CA ILE A 142 -13.26 3.39 4.22
C ILE A 142 -13.59 3.98 5.60
N LYS A 143 -14.80 4.52 5.77
CA LYS A 143 -15.24 5.03 7.08
C LYS A 143 -15.23 3.94 8.15
N ASN A 144 -14.73 4.27 9.33
CA ASN A 144 -14.81 3.39 10.49
C ASN A 144 -16.19 3.44 11.16
N ASP A 145 -17.22 2.96 10.46
CA ASP A 145 -18.59 2.89 10.98
C ASP A 145 -18.76 1.70 11.95
N GLY A 146 -17.92 1.65 12.99
CA GLY A 146 -17.88 0.59 14.01
C GLY A 146 -17.22 -0.72 13.57
N LEU A 147 -16.46 -0.70 12.46
CA LEU A 147 -15.76 -1.88 11.95
C LEU A 147 -14.52 -2.24 12.78
N PHE A 148 -13.84 -1.23 13.33
CA PHE A 148 -12.65 -1.41 14.15
C PHE A 148 -12.70 -0.53 15.40
N ASN A 149 -12.52 -1.16 16.56
CA ASN A 149 -12.47 -0.55 17.88
C ASN A 149 -11.74 -1.50 18.86
N ASN A 150 -11.59 -1.10 20.12
CA ASN A 150 -10.87 -1.86 21.15
C ASN A 150 -11.42 -3.29 21.40
N ASN A 151 -12.65 -3.59 21.02
CA ASN A 151 -13.28 -4.91 21.17
C ASN A 151 -13.17 -5.77 19.90
N THR A 152 -12.60 -5.23 18.82
CA THR A 152 -12.52 -5.93 17.54
C THR A 152 -11.56 -7.12 17.64
N GLY A 153 -12.09 -8.32 17.39
CA GLY A 153 -11.30 -9.56 17.47
C GLY A 153 -10.32 -9.70 16.31
N PHE A 154 -10.79 -9.37 15.10
CA PHE A 154 -9.97 -9.34 13.90
C PHE A 154 -10.59 -8.38 12.88
N LEU A 155 -9.78 -8.03 11.88
CA LEU A 155 -10.21 -7.35 10.67
C LEU A 155 -9.66 -8.13 9.46
N GLU A 156 -10.51 -8.43 8.49
CA GLU A 156 -10.16 -9.16 7.26
C GLU A 156 -10.52 -8.31 6.04
N LEU A 157 -9.50 -7.86 5.31
CA LEU A 157 -9.66 -7.29 3.98
C LEU A 157 -9.61 -8.43 2.95
N ASN A 158 -10.54 -8.43 2.02
CA ASN A 158 -10.56 -9.34 0.88
C ASN A 158 -10.57 -8.52 -0.42
N LEU A 159 -9.56 -8.73 -1.26
CA LEU A 159 -9.50 -8.18 -2.61
C LEU A 159 -9.84 -9.29 -3.61
N ARG A 160 -10.96 -9.14 -4.30
CA ARG A 160 -11.50 -10.19 -5.15
C ARG A 160 -10.93 -10.18 -6.56
N THR A 161 -10.85 -11.35 -7.17
CA THR A 161 -10.62 -11.55 -8.62
C THR A 161 -9.29 -11.05 -9.19
N ILE A 162 -8.32 -10.64 -8.36
CA ILE A 162 -7.00 -10.18 -8.83
C ILE A 162 -6.17 -11.39 -9.30
N GLY A 163 -5.77 -11.38 -10.58
CA GLY A 163 -4.92 -12.42 -11.17
C GLY A 163 -5.63 -13.78 -11.23
N ALA A 164 -6.92 -13.80 -11.56
CA ALA A 164 -7.76 -15.02 -11.58
C ALA A 164 -7.90 -15.77 -10.24
N ILE A 165 -7.45 -15.17 -9.12
CA ILE A 165 -7.69 -15.69 -7.78
C ILE A 165 -9.01 -15.09 -7.26
N PRO A 166 -10.02 -15.91 -6.90
CA PRO A 166 -11.33 -15.39 -6.49
C PRO A 166 -11.27 -14.48 -5.27
N ASP A 167 -10.50 -14.86 -4.25
CA ASP A 167 -10.40 -14.15 -2.97
C ASP A 167 -8.95 -14.07 -2.49
N ARG A 168 -8.45 -12.87 -2.23
CA ARG A 168 -7.17 -12.61 -1.56
C ARG A 168 -7.43 -11.99 -0.21
N LYS A 169 -7.29 -12.78 0.85
CA LYS A 169 -7.67 -12.40 2.21
C LYS A 169 -6.43 -12.00 3.04
N PHE A 170 -6.54 -10.86 3.69
CA PHE A 170 -5.54 -10.26 4.55
C PHE A 170 -6.16 -10.06 5.93
N LYS A 171 -5.63 -10.75 6.94
CA LYS A 171 -6.22 -10.76 8.28
C LYS A 171 -5.24 -10.21 9.31
N TRP A 172 -5.76 -9.33 10.15
CA TRP A 172 -5.12 -8.79 11.34
C TRP A 172 -5.97 -9.10 12.55
N ASP A 173 -5.35 -9.42 13.68
CA ASP A 173 -6.06 -9.79 14.90
C ASP A 173 -5.47 -9.15 16.17
N LYS A 174 -5.92 -9.60 17.34
CA LYS A 174 -5.50 -9.06 18.64
C LYS A 174 -3.99 -9.08 18.87
N SER A 175 -3.25 -9.97 18.23
CA SER A 175 -1.80 -10.01 18.32
C SER A 175 -1.12 -8.85 17.57
N ASP A 176 -1.82 -8.24 16.62
CA ASP A 176 -1.31 -7.14 15.79
C ASP A 176 -1.56 -5.75 16.40
N TRP A 177 -2.62 -5.59 17.18
CA TRP A 177 -3.01 -4.30 17.76
C TRP A 177 -2.04 -3.77 18.81
N LYS A 178 -1.29 -4.65 19.47
CA LYS A 178 -0.55 -4.37 20.71
C LYS A 178 0.95 -4.25 20.52
N LYS A 179 1.41 -3.29 19.70
CA LYS A 179 2.84 -2.98 19.56
C LYS A 179 3.13 -1.55 19.99
#